data_AF-A0A7V3C5K5-F1
#
_entry.id   AF-A0A7V3C5K5-F1
#
_cell.length_a   1.000
_cell.length_b   1.000
_cell.length_c   1.000
_cell.angle_alpha   90.00
_cell.angle_beta   90.00
_cell.angle_gamma   90.00
#
_symmetry.space_group_name_H-M   'P 1'
#
loop_
_entity.id
_entity.type
_entity.pdbx_description
1 polymer ?
#
loop_
_entity_poly.entity_id
_entity_poly.type
_entity_poly.pdbx_seq_one_letter_code
_entity_poly.pdbx_strand_id
1 'polypeptide(L)'
;MHASWLCRLPAERQQLFEQTVGALDAAYAMMSITLDEAMQLRSQAQLVQAREQAGVCAELSERLAGKLLHVLGAIRGQAKYLPQFPAVLPLARANFRHKGAREAAGWQSVWHSLLPSARFRFYQKVHSLRRTVEGLSREFEENARDIADNTSTEPGQSWQALDHLHFDLNTCLREAIVVLKSFLRTAPQETFLEFQQELHGIRVGATEAGAAPLPTMTDSQRLRAQLFTPLPPRY
;
A
#
# COMPACT_ATOMS: atom_id res chain seq x y z
N MET A 1 -7.91 13.03 -21.24
CA MET A 1 -8.67 12.40 -20.15
C MET A 1 -8.25 13.04 -18.84
N HIS A 2 -9.11 13.83 -18.21
CA HIS A 2 -8.83 14.35 -16.86
C HIS A 2 -8.84 13.18 -15.86
N ALA A 3 -7.83 13.09 -15.01
CA ALA A 3 -7.73 11.98 -14.08
C ALA A 3 -8.86 12.06 -13.05
N SER A 4 -9.79 11.10 -13.09
CA SER A 4 -11.03 11.08 -12.28
C SER A 4 -10.78 11.31 -10.77
N TRP A 5 -9.61 10.91 -10.29
CA TRP A 5 -9.17 11.10 -8.91
C TRP A 5 -8.90 12.56 -8.52
N LEU A 6 -8.72 13.49 -9.47
CA LEU A 6 -8.52 14.92 -9.14
C LEU A 6 -9.81 15.62 -8.74
N CYS A 7 -10.97 15.07 -9.09
CA CYS A 7 -12.24 15.68 -8.79
C CYS A 7 -12.66 15.46 -7.32
N ARG A 8 -13.44 16.39 -6.76
CA ARG A 8 -14.01 16.27 -5.41
C ARG A 8 -15.04 15.13 -5.35
N LEU A 9 -15.08 14.44 -4.21
CA LEU A 9 -16.12 13.47 -3.87
C LEU A 9 -17.28 14.18 -3.14
N PRO A 10 -18.52 13.67 -3.23
CA PRO A 10 -19.60 14.04 -2.31
C PRO A 10 -19.21 13.78 -0.85
N ALA A 11 -19.80 14.52 0.09
CA ALA A 11 -19.38 14.53 1.50
C ALA A 11 -19.27 13.14 2.15
N GLU A 12 -20.29 12.29 2.00
CA GLU A 12 -20.28 10.92 2.58
C GLU A 12 -19.15 10.05 2.01
N ARG A 13 -18.91 10.15 0.71
CA ARG A 13 -17.85 9.40 0.02
C ARG A 13 -16.46 9.94 0.35
N GLN A 14 -16.36 11.27 0.52
CA GLN A 14 -15.15 11.93 0.96
C GLN A 14 -14.77 11.50 2.38
N GLN A 15 -15.75 11.40 3.29
CA GLN A 15 -15.52 10.93 4.66
C GLN A 15 -15.03 9.47 4.68
N LEU A 16 -15.67 8.56 3.94
CA LEU A 16 -15.20 7.16 3.84
C LEU A 16 -13.78 7.08 3.25
N PHE A 17 -13.52 7.88 2.21
CA PHE A 17 -12.20 7.97 1.59
C PHE A 17 -11.14 8.40 2.62
N GLU A 18 -11.36 9.50 3.33
CA GLU A 18 -10.42 10.03 4.33
C GLU A 18 -10.19 9.05 5.49
N GLN A 19 -11.23 8.38 5.97
CA GLN A 19 -11.09 7.36 7.02
C GLN A 19 -10.25 6.16 6.55
N THR A 20 -10.51 5.68 5.34
CA THR A 20 -9.79 4.54 4.76
C THR A 20 -8.33 4.90 4.48
N VAL A 21 -8.09 6.07 3.87
CA VAL A 21 -6.74 6.57 3.59
C VAL A 21 -5.97 6.84 4.86
N GLY A 22 -6.59 7.49 5.86
CA GLY A 22 -5.95 7.74 7.15
C GLY A 22 -5.52 6.45 7.86
N ALA A 23 -6.33 5.39 7.80
CA ALA A 23 -5.96 4.09 8.36
C ALA A 23 -4.79 3.42 7.60
N LEU A 24 -4.72 3.57 6.28
CA LEU A 24 -3.62 3.06 5.46
C LEU A 24 -2.33 3.86 5.67
N ASP A 25 -2.40 5.19 5.64
CA ASP A 25 -1.25 6.08 5.87
C ASP A 25 -0.71 5.89 7.29
N ALA A 26 -1.56 5.70 8.30
CA ALA A 26 -1.11 5.40 9.67
C ALA A 26 -0.35 4.07 9.74
N ALA A 27 -0.86 3.01 9.10
CA ALA A 27 -0.18 1.71 9.05
C ALA A 27 1.18 1.81 8.34
N TYR A 28 1.24 2.53 7.21
CA TYR A 28 2.48 2.78 6.49
C TYR A 28 3.46 3.62 7.30
N ALA A 29 3.00 4.69 7.96
CA ALA A 29 3.87 5.55 8.76
C ALA A 29 4.53 4.78 9.92
N MET A 30 3.79 3.92 10.61
CA MET A 30 4.37 3.06 11.66
C MET A 30 5.47 2.15 11.08
N MET A 31 5.19 1.45 9.98
CA MET A 31 6.18 0.59 9.32
C MET A 31 7.42 1.38 8.87
N SER A 32 7.21 2.53 8.22
CA SER A 32 8.26 3.38 7.67
C SER A 32 9.19 3.94 8.75
N ILE A 33 8.62 4.46 9.85
CA ILE A 33 9.40 4.98 10.99
C ILE A 33 10.21 3.87 11.64
N THR A 34 9.61 2.69 11.85
CA THR A 34 10.29 1.54 12.44
C THR A 34 11.48 1.09 11.57
N LEU A 35 11.31 1.12 10.23
CA LEU A 35 12.38 0.74 9.30
C LEU A 35 13.51 1.79 9.32
N ASP A 36 13.17 3.07 9.32
CA ASP A 36 14.16 4.15 9.42
C ASP A 36 14.97 4.04 10.72
N GLU A 37 14.31 3.72 11.84
CA GLU A 37 14.96 3.46 13.13
C GLU A 37 15.89 2.24 13.04
N ALA A 38 15.45 1.14 12.43
CA ALA A 38 16.28 -0.05 12.21
C ALA A 38 17.54 0.27 11.38
N MET A 39 17.39 1.04 10.30
CA MET A 39 18.50 1.47 9.44
C MET A 39 19.47 2.39 10.19
N GLN A 40 18.94 3.30 11.01
CA GLN A 40 19.75 4.20 11.81
C GLN A 40 20.57 3.43 12.85
N LEU A 41 19.95 2.51 13.60
CA LEU A 41 20.63 1.65 14.58
C LEU A 41 21.74 0.82 13.93
N ARG A 42 21.47 0.26 12.74
CA ARG A 42 22.47 -0.45 11.94
C ARG A 42 23.65 0.46 11.59
N SER A 43 23.41 1.70 11.16
CA SER A 43 24.46 2.66 10.80
C SER A 43 25.36 3.02 12.00
N GLN A 44 24.83 2.89 13.21
CA GLN A 44 25.53 3.12 14.48
C GLN A 44 26.18 1.85 15.06
N ALA A 45 26.21 0.76 14.29
CA ALA A 45 26.69 -0.56 14.70
C ALA A 45 25.93 -1.18 15.90
N GLN A 46 24.73 -0.70 16.21
CA GLN A 46 23.84 -1.26 17.22
C GLN A 46 23.03 -2.44 16.65
N LEU A 47 23.74 -3.50 16.27
CA LEU A 47 23.21 -4.57 15.41
C LEU A 47 22.07 -5.38 16.05
N VAL A 48 22.11 -5.62 17.36
CA VAL A 48 21.04 -6.38 18.05
C VAL A 48 19.71 -5.62 17.97
N GLN A 49 19.71 -4.33 18.33
CA GLN A 49 18.53 -3.49 18.30
C GLN A 49 18.02 -3.27 16.86
N ALA A 50 18.93 -3.12 15.90
CA ALA A 50 18.57 -3.02 14.49
C ALA A 50 17.79 -4.26 14.02
N ARG A 51 18.25 -5.47 14.41
CA ARG A 51 17.58 -6.74 14.07
C ARG A 51 16.22 -6.89 14.73
N GLU A 52 16.11 -6.52 16.02
CA GLU A 52 14.82 -6.48 16.71
C GLU A 52 13.82 -5.58 15.98
N GLN A 53 14.24 -4.37 15.59
CA GLN A 53 13.40 -3.45 14.83
C GLN A 53 13.04 -3.97 13.43
N ALA A 54 13.94 -4.72 12.77
CA ALA A 54 13.61 -5.40 11.52
C ALA A 54 12.49 -6.45 11.72
N GLY A 55 12.52 -7.21 12.82
CA GLY A 55 11.44 -8.13 13.20
C GLY A 55 10.10 -7.42 13.37
N VAL A 56 10.07 -6.28 14.08
CA VAL A 56 8.85 -5.45 14.22
C VAL A 56 8.39 -4.92 12.86
N CYS A 57 9.31 -4.53 11.97
CA CYS A 57 8.96 -4.10 10.62
C CYS A 57 8.26 -5.20 9.82
N ALA A 58 8.64 -6.47 9.98
CA ALA A 58 7.99 -7.60 9.31
C ALA A 58 6.49 -7.64 9.64
N GLU A 59 6.14 -7.58 10.93
CA GLU A 59 4.74 -7.60 11.38
C GLU A 59 3.95 -6.36 10.93
N LEU A 60 4.57 -5.18 10.97
CA LEU A 60 3.94 -3.94 10.50
C LEU A 60 3.69 -3.97 8.99
N SER A 61 4.62 -4.55 8.22
CA SER A 61 4.49 -4.72 6.77
C SER A 61 3.35 -5.66 6.40
N GLU A 62 3.20 -6.77 7.14
CA GLU A 62 2.08 -7.70 6.98
C GLU A 62 0.75 -7.01 7.27
N ARG A 63 0.68 -6.23 8.36
CA ARG A 63 -0.52 -5.44 8.72
C ARG A 63 -0.89 -4.42 7.66
N LEU A 64 0.09 -3.71 7.08
CA LEU A 64 -0.13 -2.78 5.98
C LEU A 64 -0.64 -3.51 4.74
N ALA A 65 0.02 -4.59 4.34
CA ALA A 65 -0.36 -5.40 3.19
C ALA A 65 -1.77 -5.96 3.32
N GLY A 66 -2.13 -6.50 4.49
CA GLY A 66 -3.48 -6.98 4.78
C GLY A 66 -4.55 -5.90 4.58
N LYS A 67 -4.31 -4.67 5.06
CA LYS A 67 -5.23 -3.54 4.84
C LYS A 67 -5.34 -3.16 3.37
N LEU A 68 -4.21 -3.07 2.65
CA LEU A 68 -4.20 -2.76 1.22
C LEU A 68 -4.97 -3.82 0.40
N LEU A 69 -4.68 -5.10 0.65
CA LEU A 69 -5.33 -6.21 -0.05
C LEU A 69 -6.82 -6.30 0.25
N HIS A 70 -7.20 -5.96 1.49
CA HIS A 70 -8.61 -5.87 1.86
C HIS A 70 -9.33 -4.78 1.06
N VAL A 71 -8.82 -3.54 1.06
CA VAL A 71 -9.42 -2.42 0.29
C VAL A 71 -9.49 -2.75 -1.20
N LEU A 72 -8.42 -3.28 -1.78
CA LEU A 72 -8.39 -3.68 -3.19
C LEU A 72 -9.34 -4.85 -3.48
N GLY A 73 -9.60 -5.72 -2.50
CA GLY A 73 -10.58 -6.79 -2.56
C GLY A 73 -12.00 -6.27 -2.62
N ALA A 74 -12.35 -5.38 -1.69
CA ALA A 74 -13.65 -4.73 -1.66
C ALA A 74 -13.92 -3.97 -2.97
N ILE A 75 -12.92 -3.22 -3.46
CA ILE A 75 -13.03 -2.54 -4.76
C ILE A 75 -13.31 -3.56 -5.88
N ARG A 76 -12.54 -4.65 -5.96
CA ARG A 76 -12.74 -5.68 -6.99
C ARG A 76 -14.12 -6.34 -6.90
N GLY A 77 -14.58 -6.64 -5.68
CA GLY A 77 -15.85 -7.30 -5.40
C GLY A 77 -17.04 -6.42 -5.83
N GLN A 78 -16.97 -5.14 -5.50
CA GLN A 78 -18.04 -4.17 -5.76
C GLN A 78 -17.99 -3.58 -7.18
N ALA A 79 -16.82 -3.57 -7.83
CA ALA A 79 -16.65 -3.00 -9.16
C ALA A 79 -17.52 -3.66 -10.24
N LYS A 80 -18.01 -4.89 -10.02
CA LYS A 80 -18.87 -5.61 -10.98
C LYS A 80 -20.22 -4.92 -11.21
N TYR A 81 -20.67 -4.12 -10.24
CA TYR A 81 -21.92 -3.35 -10.26
C TYR A 81 -21.76 -1.93 -10.79
N LEU A 82 -20.55 -1.54 -11.23
CA LEU A 82 -20.34 -0.21 -11.80
C LEU A 82 -21.02 -0.07 -13.16
N PRO A 83 -21.86 0.96 -13.37
CA PRO A 83 -22.45 1.26 -14.67
C PRO A 83 -21.40 1.80 -15.64
N GLN A 84 -20.40 2.52 -15.12
CA GLN A 84 -19.27 3.05 -15.87
C GLN A 84 -17.98 2.82 -15.08
N PHE A 85 -16.95 2.30 -15.76
CA PHE A 85 -15.65 2.06 -15.15
C PHE A 85 -14.77 3.31 -15.23
N PRO A 86 -14.07 3.68 -14.13
CA PRO A 86 -13.19 4.83 -14.16
C PRO A 86 -12.01 4.56 -15.09
N ALA A 87 -11.60 5.60 -15.81
CA ALA A 87 -10.35 5.56 -16.56
C ALA A 87 -9.18 5.55 -15.58
N VAL A 88 -8.42 4.45 -15.57
CA VAL A 88 -7.19 4.31 -14.79
C VAL A 88 -5.99 4.17 -15.72
N LEU A 89 -4.91 4.85 -15.35
CA LEU A 89 -3.60 4.70 -15.99
C LEU A 89 -2.93 3.43 -15.50
N PRO A 90 -2.10 2.76 -16.30
CA PRO A 90 -1.39 1.56 -15.84
C PRO A 90 -0.40 1.91 -14.72
N LEU A 91 0.03 0.91 -13.95
CA LEU A 91 1.19 1.02 -13.07
C LEU A 91 2.42 1.29 -13.93
N ALA A 92 3.09 2.41 -13.69
CA ALA A 92 4.28 2.76 -14.46
C ALA A 92 5.48 1.99 -13.92
N ARG A 93 6.12 1.16 -14.76
CA ARG A 93 7.35 0.42 -14.41
C ARG A 93 8.43 1.32 -13.81
N ALA A 94 8.52 2.57 -14.27
CA ALA A 94 9.53 3.53 -13.82
C ALA A 94 9.36 3.96 -12.35
N ASN A 95 8.19 3.71 -11.75
CA ASN A 95 7.89 4.08 -10.37
C ASN A 95 8.26 2.97 -9.37
N PHE A 96 8.82 1.85 -9.84
CA PHE A 96 9.24 0.73 -9.00
C PHE A 96 10.76 0.56 -9.04
N ARG A 97 11.35 0.34 -7.87
CA ARG A 97 12.79 0.09 -7.68
C ARG A 97 13.12 -1.40 -7.72
N HIS A 98 12.26 -2.25 -7.15
CA HIS A 98 12.47 -3.69 -7.08
C HIS A 98 12.15 -4.38 -8.42
N LYS A 99 13.00 -5.34 -8.82
CA LYS A 99 12.90 -6.01 -10.13
C LYS A 99 11.58 -6.76 -10.30
N GLY A 100 11.14 -7.53 -9.30
CA GLY A 100 9.86 -8.24 -9.32
C GLY A 100 8.66 -7.30 -9.50
N ALA A 101 8.67 -6.13 -8.86
CA ALA A 101 7.61 -5.14 -9.00
C ALA A 101 7.63 -4.46 -10.39
N ARG A 102 8.82 -4.19 -10.95
CA ARG A 102 8.97 -3.71 -12.33
C ARG A 102 8.47 -4.71 -13.37
N GLU A 103 8.71 -6.00 -13.15
CA GLU A 103 8.21 -7.08 -14.00
C GLU A 103 6.69 -7.22 -13.89
N ALA A 104 6.14 -7.18 -12.67
CA ALA A 104 4.70 -7.21 -12.41
C ALA A 104 3.95 -6.00 -13.01
N ALA A 105 4.50 -4.79 -12.84
CA ALA A 105 4.01 -3.57 -13.49
C ALA A 105 4.21 -3.63 -15.01
N GLY A 106 5.11 -4.50 -15.47
CA GLY A 106 5.58 -4.46 -16.82
C GLY A 106 4.62 -4.97 -17.86
N TRP A 107 3.86 -6.01 -17.54
CA TRP A 107 2.85 -6.49 -18.47
C TRP A 107 1.78 -5.44 -18.78
N GLN A 108 1.53 -4.47 -17.90
CA GLN A 108 0.45 -3.50 -18.11
C GLN A 108 0.67 -2.52 -19.28
N SER A 109 1.92 -2.19 -19.66
CA SER A 109 2.16 -1.31 -20.82
C SER A 109 1.81 -1.97 -22.16
N VAL A 110 1.96 -3.30 -22.23
CA VAL A 110 1.61 -4.10 -23.43
C VAL A 110 0.10 -4.27 -23.56
N TRP A 111 -0.60 -4.37 -22.43
CA TRP A 111 -2.05 -4.54 -22.44
C TRP A 111 -2.82 -3.22 -22.64
N HIS A 112 -2.28 -2.06 -22.26
CA HIS A 112 -2.99 -0.78 -22.40
C HIS A 112 -3.27 -0.40 -23.87
N SER A 113 -2.43 -0.85 -24.81
CA SER A 113 -2.65 -0.66 -26.26
C SER A 113 -3.58 -1.71 -26.89
N LEU A 114 -3.77 -2.86 -26.26
CA LEU A 114 -4.52 -4.00 -26.80
C LEU A 114 -5.90 -4.21 -26.16
N LEU A 115 -6.20 -3.55 -25.04
CA LEU A 115 -7.43 -3.74 -24.30
C LEU A 115 -8.48 -2.67 -24.60
N PRO A 116 -9.61 -3.04 -25.25
CA PRO A 116 -10.57 -2.05 -25.73
C PRO A 116 -11.38 -1.41 -24.60
N SER A 117 -11.70 -2.13 -23.50
CA SER A 117 -12.66 -1.65 -22.50
C SER A 117 -12.03 -1.05 -21.24
N ALA A 118 -12.61 0.05 -20.75
CA ALA A 118 -12.26 0.66 -19.46
C ALA A 118 -12.46 -0.33 -18.29
N ARG A 119 -13.44 -1.23 -18.41
CA ARG A 119 -13.71 -2.32 -17.47
C ARG A 119 -12.50 -3.23 -17.30
N PHE A 120 -11.95 -3.75 -18.41
CA PHE A 120 -10.80 -4.64 -18.33
C PHE A 120 -9.59 -3.91 -17.74
N ARG A 121 -9.30 -2.68 -18.20
CA ARG A 121 -8.17 -1.89 -17.70
C ARG A 121 -8.26 -1.64 -16.20
N PHE A 122 -9.47 -1.36 -15.68
CA PHE A 122 -9.70 -1.22 -14.24
C PHE A 122 -9.44 -2.52 -13.47
N TYR A 123 -10.04 -3.63 -13.90
CA TYR A 123 -9.82 -4.92 -13.23
C TYR A 123 -8.35 -5.35 -13.27
N GLN A 124 -7.68 -5.13 -14.40
CA GLN A 124 -6.27 -5.44 -14.54
C GLN A 124 -5.41 -4.58 -13.61
N LYS A 125 -5.71 -3.28 -13.49
CA LYS A 125 -5.03 -2.39 -12.53
C LYS A 125 -5.14 -2.94 -11.11
N VAL A 126 -6.36 -3.24 -10.67
CA VAL A 126 -6.62 -3.77 -9.32
C VAL A 126 -5.94 -5.13 -9.12
N HIS A 127 -6.04 -6.03 -10.10
CA HIS A 127 -5.45 -7.36 -10.03
C HIS A 127 -3.92 -7.31 -9.95
N SER A 128 -3.25 -6.56 -10.83
CA SER A 128 -1.80 -6.41 -10.77
C SER A 128 -1.36 -5.76 -9.47
N LEU A 129 -2.06 -4.71 -9.02
CA LEU A 129 -1.71 -4.02 -7.78
C LEU A 129 -1.79 -4.97 -6.57
N ARG A 130 -2.83 -5.79 -6.48
CA ARG A 130 -2.93 -6.84 -5.44
C ARG A 130 -1.77 -7.82 -5.49
N ARG A 131 -1.46 -8.35 -6.68
CA ARG A 131 -0.34 -9.28 -6.86
C ARG A 131 1.00 -8.66 -6.48
N THR A 132 1.21 -7.38 -6.82
CA THR A 132 2.42 -6.65 -6.46
C THR A 132 2.51 -6.46 -4.95
N VAL A 133 1.42 -6.08 -4.27
CA VAL A 133 1.40 -5.98 -2.80
C VAL A 133 1.70 -7.33 -2.14
N GLU A 134 1.05 -8.42 -2.57
CA GLU A 134 1.29 -9.78 -2.04
C GLU A 134 2.75 -10.23 -2.22
N GLY A 135 3.34 -9.94 -3.38
CA GLY A 135 4.74 -10.30 -3.66
C GLY A 135 5.71 -9.46 -2.82
N LEU A 136 5.53 -8.14 -2.81
CA LEU A 136 6.39 -7.22 -2.06
C LEU A 136 6.33 -7.48 -0.55
N SER A 137 5.13 -7.73 0.01
CA SER A 137 4.99 -7.97 1.44
C SER A 137 5.65 -9.27 1.86
N ARG A 138 5.51 -10.33 1.06
CA ARG A 138 6.17 -11.62 1.33
C ARG A 138 7.68 -11.48 1.30
N GLU A 139 8.22 -10.85 0.26
CA GLU A 139 9.67 -10.66 0.14
C GLU A 139 10.22 -9.74 1.24
N PHE A 140 9.45 -8.73 1.65
CA PHE A 140 9.82 -7.86 2.76
C PHE A 140 9.87 -8.64 4.07
N GLU A 141 8.84 -9.43 4.36
CA GLU A 141 8.74 -10.28 5.55
C GLU A 141 9.89 -11.30 5.62
N GLU A 142 10.18 -11.99 4.50
CA GLU A 142 11.29 -12.94 4.39
C GLU A 142 12.63 -12.26 4.72
N ASN A 143 12.95 -11.14 4.06
CA ASN A 143 14.21 -10.42 4.32
C ASN A 143 14.29 -9.86 5.76
N ALA A 144 13.18 -9.33 6.28
CA ALA A 144 13.13 -8.74 7.60
C ALA A 144 13.31 -9.79 8.71
N ARG A 145 12.70 -10.97 8.55
CA ARG A 145 12.89 -12.10 9.48
C ARG A 145 14.28 -12.68 9.38
N ASP A 146 14.83 -12.85 8.18
CA ASP A 146 16.21 -13.34 8.02
C ASP A 146 17.24 -12.41 8.68
N ILE A 147 16.99 -11.10 8.64
CA ILE A 147 17.78 -10.12 9.38
C ILE A 147 17.58 -10.30 10.89
N ALA A 148 16.33 -10.37 11.35
CA ALA A 148 15.98 -10.47 12.77
C ALA A 148 16.59 -11.71 13.43
N ASP A 149 16.46 -12.87 12.78
CA ASP A 149 16.95 -14.17 13.24
C ASP A 149 18.46 -14.35 13.00
N ASN A 150 19.11 -13.38 12.35
CA ASN A 150 20.52 -13.42 11.97
C ASN A 150 20.87 -14.64 11.09
N THR A 151 19.94 -15.02 10.20
CA THR A 151 20.07 -16.13 9.25
C THR A 151 20.40 -15.66 7.82
N SER A 152 20.33 -14.34 7.56
CA SER A 152 20.69 -13.77 6.26
C SER A 152 22.13 -14.12 5.86
N THR A 153 22.28 -14.74 4.69
CA THR A 153 23.58 -15.08 4.09
C THR A 153 24.31 -13.86 3.53
N GLU A 154 23.58 -12.83 3.12
CA GLU A 154 24.10 -11.57 2.59
C GLU A 154 23.44 -10.36 3.28
N PRO A 155 23.77 -10.08 4.56
CA PRO A 155 23.05 -9.09 5.35
C PRO A 155 22.99 -7.71 4.69
N GLY A 156 24.08 -7.28 4.04
CA GLY A 156 24.12 -6.00 3.32
C GLY A 156 23.07 -5.89 2.22
N GLN A 157 22.83 -6.98 1.48
CA GLN A 157 21.84 -7.04 0.42
C GLN A 157 20.43 -7.12 0.99
N SER A 158 20.19 -7.90 2.05
CA SER A 158 18.87 -7.97 2.70
C SER A 158 18.42 -6.60 3.22
N TRP A 159 19.31 -5.83 3.84
CA TRP A 159 18.99 -4.47 4.28
C TRP A 159 18.71 -3.53 3.10
N GLN A 160 19.47 -3.63 2.01
CA GLN A 160 19.18 -2.85 0.80
C GLN A 160 17.84 -3.24 0.17
N ALA A 161 17.50 -4.53 0.18
CA ALA A 161 16.22 -5.02 -0.30
C ALA A 161 15.06 -4.42 0.51
N LEU A 162 15.15 -4.36 1.85
CA LEU A 162 14.12 -3.72 2.68
C LEU A 162 13.84 -2.26 2.28
N ASP A 163 14.87 -1.47 1.97
CA ASP A 163 14.68 -0.08 1.50
C ASP A 163 13.93 -0.01 0.17
N HIS A 164 14.32 -0.85 -0.80
CA HIS A 164 13.66 -0.91 -2.11
C HIS A 164 12.20 -1.39 -2.00
N LEU A 165 11.96 -2.41 -1.18
CA LEU A 165 10.62 -2.98 -0.97
C LEU A 165 9.72 -2.00 -0.23
N HIS A 166 10.24 -1.28 0.77
CA HIS A 166 9.53 -0.17 1.44
C HIS A 166 9.09 0.91 0.46
N PHE A 167 10.00 1.35 -0.42
CA PHE A 167 9.66 2.33 -1.45
C PHE A 167 8.54 1.83 -2.39
N ASP A 168 8.62 0.57 -2.83
CA ASP A 168 7.63 -0.01 -3.74
C ASP A 168 6.27 -0.25 -3.06
N LEU A 169 6.25 -0.60 -1.76
CA LEU A 169 5.03 -0.68 -0.96
C LEU A 169 4.34 0.69 -0.84
N ASN A 170 5.10 1.78 -0.67
CA ASN A 170 4.55 3.13 -0.72
C ASN A 170 3.96 3.44 -2.10
N THR A 171 4.65 3.09 -3.18
CA THR A 171 4.11 3.23 -4.54
C THR A 171 2.78 2.48 -4.68
N CYS A 172 2.69 1.25 -4.18
CA CYS A 172 1.44 0.49 -4.17
C CYS A 172 0.33 1.17 -3.34
N LEU A 173 0.66 1.74 -2.18
CA LEU A 173 -0.26 2.53 -1.38
C LEU A 173 -0.82 3.73 -2.17
N ARG A 174 0.05 4.54 -2.79
CA ARG A 174 -0.39 5.71 -3.57
C ARG A 174 -1.30 5.32 -4.74
N GLU A 175 -0.97 4.22 -5.43
CA GLU A 175 -1.80 3.68 -6.50
C GLU A 175 -3.15 3.13 -5.99
N ALA A 176 -3.17 2.50 -4.81
CA ALA A 176 -4.41 2.05 -4.18
C ALA A 176 -5.34 3.22 -3.81
N ILE A 177 -4.78 4.33 -3.31
CA ILE A 177 -5.53 5.56 -3.01
C ILE A 177 -6.17 6.13 -4.28
N VAL A 178 -5.43 6.18 -5.39
CA VAL A 178 -5.94 6.64 -6.69
C VAL A 178 -7.10 5.76 -7.18
N VAL A 179 -6.94 4.44 -7.09
CA VAL A 179 -7.96 3.47 -7.49
C VAL A 179 -9.21 3.59 -6.61
N LEU A 180 -9.04 3.69 -5.29
CA LEU A 180 -10.14 3.89 -4.33
C LEU A 180 -10.93 5.16 -4.64
N LYS A 181 -10.25 6.29 -4.80
CA LYS A 181 -10.91 7.57 -5.12
C LYS A 181 -11.67 7.51 -6.43
N SER A 182 -11.08 6.87 -7.44
CA SER A 182 -11.70 6.70 -8.76
C SER A 182 -12.93 5.81 -8.70
N PHE A 183 -12.90 4.73 -7.92
CA PHE A 183 -14.03 3.84 -7.66
C PHE A 183 -15.17 4.58 -6.95
N LEU A 184 -14.88 5.28 -5.84
CA LEU A 184 -15.88 6.01 -5.06
C LEU A 184 -16.57 7.10 -5.88
N ARG A 185 -15.89 7.67 -6.88
CA ARG A 185 -16.48 8.67 -7.77
C ARG A 185 -17.49 8.07 -8.74
N THR A 186 -17.29 6.83 -9.20
CA THR A 186 -18.16 6.18 -10.21
C THR A 186 -19.20 5.25 -9.61
N ALA A 187 -19.06 4.87 -8.33
CA ALA A 187 -19.98 3.96 -7.66
C ALA A 187 -21.42 4.53 -7.60
N PRO A 188 -22.45 3.75 -7.99
CA PRO A 188 -23.83 4.03 -7.61
C PRO A 188 -24.00 4.07 -6.10
N GLN A 189 -25.12 4.62 -5.62
CA GLN A 189 -25.35 4.75 -4.17
C GLN A 189 -25.46 3.38 -3.50
N GLU A 190 -26.13 2.41 -4.13
CA GLU A 190 -26.28 1.04 -3.60
C GLU A 190 -24.91 0.36 -3.45
N THR A 191 -24.09 0.41 -4.51
CA THR A 191 -22.72 -0.13 -4.51
C THR A 191 -21.82 0.58 -3.49
N PHE A 192 -22.00 1.88 -3.28
CA PHE A 192 -21.28 2.63 -2.26
C PHE A 192 -21.63 2.16 -0.84
N LEU A 193 -22.91 1.94 -0.54
CA LEU A 193 -23.36 1.46 0.76
C LEU A 193 -22.87 0.04 1.05
N GLU A 194 -22.95 -0.86 0.07
CA GLU A 194 -22.38 -2.22 0.19
C GLU A 194 -20.87 -2.19 0.42
N PHE A 195 -20.15 -1.35 -0.34
CA PHE A 195 -18.72 -1.14 -0.15
C PHE A 195 -18.39 -0.59 1.25
N GLN A 196 -19.16 0.38 1.73
CA GLN A 196 -18.98 0.96 3.06
C GLN A 196 -19.18 -0.11 4.15
N GLN A 197 -20.21 -0.95 4.04
CA GLN A 197 -20.46 -2.04 4.97
C GLN A 197 -19.32 -3.06 4.97
N GLU A 198 -18.82 -3.43 3.79
CA GLU A 198 -17.71 -4.37 3.63
C GLU A 198 -16.44 -3.87 4.35
N LEU A 199 -16.11 -2.57 4.22
CA LEU A 199 -14.97 -1.98 4.92
C LEU A 199 -15.17 -1.90 6.45
N HIS A 200 -16.40 -1.72 6.93
CA HIS A 200 -16.70 -1.63 8.37
C HIS A 200 -16.80 -3.00 9.05
N GLY A 201 -17.24 -4.05 8.33
CA GLY A 201 -17.46 -5.39 8.87
C GLY A 201 -16.23 -6.06 9.48
N ILE A 202 -15.04 -5.55 9.20
CA ILE A 202 -13.76 -6.08 9.72
C ILE A 202 -13.29 -5.40 11.00
N ARG A 203 -13.86 -4.23 11.37
CA ARG A 203 -13.53 -3.59 12.65
C ARG A 203 -13.98 -4.38 13.88
N VAL A 204 -14.93 -5.31 13.73
CA VAL A 204 -15.49 -6.08 14.86
C VAL A 204 -14.68 -7.36 15.17
N GLY A 205 -13.85 -7.85 14.24
CA GLY A 205 -13.12 -9.12 14.41
C GLY A 205 -11.71 -9.02 15.01
N ALA A 206 -11.18 -7.81 15.25
CA ALA A 206 -9.77 -7.59 15.63
C ALA A 206 -9.58 -6.83 16.95
N THR A 207 -10.60 -6.75 17.81
CA THR A 207 -10.59 -5.90 19.00
C THR A 207 -10.28 -6.62 20.32
N GLU A 208 -9.82 -7.88 20.30
CA GLU A 208 -9.39 -8.57 21.53
C GLU A 208 -8.15 -9.45 21.29
N ALA A 209 -6.98 -8.82 21.14
CA ALA A 209 -5.70 -9.42 21.54
C ALA A 209 -4.62 -8.32 21.61
N GLY A 210 -4.37 -7.80 22.81
CA GLY A 210 -3.09 -7.19 23.20
C GLY A 210 -2.73 -5.85 22.54
N ALA A 211 -3.49 -4.79 22.79
CA ALA A 211 -3.03 -3.42 22.49
C ALA A 211 -2.14 -2.90 23.64
N ALA A 212 -0.81 -3.01 23.49
CA ALA A 212 0.12 -2.16 24.22
C ALA A 212 -0.08 -0.69 23.77
N PRO A 213 0.18 0.32 24.62
CA PRO A 213 -0.05 1.71 24.26
C PRO A 213 0.89 2.14 23.12
N LEU A 214 0.31 2.76 22.10
CA LEU A 214 1.04 3.33 20.97
C LEU A 214 2.01 4.43 21.45
N PRO A 215 3.25 4.47 20.96
CA PRO A 215 4.12 5.62 21.19
C PRO A 215 3.56 6.85 20.46
N THR A 216 3.41 7.95 21.19
CA THR A 216 3.01 9.26 20.64
C THR A 216 4.10 9.77 19.68
N MET A 217 3.76 9.87 18.39
CA MET A 217 4.63 10.47 17.38
C MET A 217 4.97 11.92 17.73
N THR A 218 6.26 12.25 17.66
CA THR A 218 6.76 13.62 17.79
C THR A 218 6.55 14.41 16.49
N ASP A 219 6.48 15.74 16.58
CA ASP A 219 6.27 16.61 15.40
C ASP A 219 7.39 16.47 14.34
N SER A 220 8.60 16.12 14.76
CA SER A 220 9.73 15.81 13.87
C SER A 220 9.49 14.55 13.04
N GLN A 221 8.85 13.52 13.61
CA GLN A 221 8.47 12.29 12.90
C GLN A 221 7.29 12.53 11.95
N ARG A 222 6.36 13.43 12.30
CA ARG A 222 5.27 13.86 11.39
C ARG A 222 5.80 14.61 10.17
N LEU A 223 6.76 15.51 10.36
CA LEU A 223 7.40 16.27 9.28
C LEU A 223 8.18 15.34 8.32
N ARG A 224 8.89 14.33 8.83
CA ARG A 224 9.61 13.35 7.99
C ARG A 224 8.67 12.44 7.19
N ALA A 225 7.58 11.98 7.78
CA ALA A 225 6.54 11.22 7.06
C ALA A 225 5.88 12.03 5.93
N GLN A 226 5.76 13.36 6.09
CA GLN A 226 5.26 14.27 5.05
C GLN A 226 6.30 14.56 3.97
N LEU A 227 7.59 14.66 4.32
CA LEU A 227 8.69 14.90 3.38
C LEU A 227 8.99 13.70 2.48
N PHE A 228 8.60 12.48 2.88
CA PHE A 228 8.68 11.25 2.10
C PHE A 228 7.38 10.89 1.37
N THR A 229 6.45 11.83 1.23
CA THR A 229 5.40 11.68 0.21
C THR A 229 6.11 11.68 -1.14
N PRO A 230 6.20 10.55 -1.86
CA PRO A 230 6.72 10.60 -3.22
C PRO A 230 5.79 11.56 -3.95
N LEU A 231 6.36 12.41 -4.82
CA LEU A 231 5.56 13.14 -5.79
C LEU A 231 4.52 12.18 -6.36
N PRO A 232 3.25 12.62 -6.53
CA PRO A 232 2.26 11.78 -7.19
C PRO A 232 2.89 11.21 -8.46
N PRO A 233 2.64 9.92 -8.78
CA PRO A 233 3.26 9.26 -9.91
C PRO A 233 3.18 10.19 -11.12
N ARG A 234 4.35 10.55 -11.68
CA ARG A 234 4.42 11.44 -12.83
C ARG A 234 3.78 10.69 -14.00
N TYR A 235 2.60 11.16 -14.41
CA TYR A 235 1.90 10.71 -15.61
C TYR A 235 2.18 11.67 -16.75
#